data_AF-A0A9N8EQN5-F1
#
_entry.id   AF-A0A9N8EQN5-F1
#
_cell.length_a   1.000
_cell.length_b   1.000
_cell.length_c   1.000
_cell.angle_alpha   90.00
_cell.angle_beta   90.00
_cell.angle_gamma   90.00
#
_symmetry.space_group_name_H-M   'P 1'
#
loop_
_entity.id
_entity.type
_entity.pdbx_description
1 polymer ?
#
loop_
_entity_poly.entity_id
_entity_poly.type
_entity_poly.pdbx_seq_one_letter_code
_entity_poly.pdbx_strand_id
1 'polypeptide(L)'
;MMLLSTSRRRLYASLLGTISLSLVLIPVRCLVVTVPSLDTMASRLGEESANLLNYRVAVGDKESPFQMKDMHVQLSDSLSLDRKKHSTGIYDCRLLEKPTFINDKGEQPIALESGGWEITWGPNSPHGHLVCSFVSPEQVKRNEGATLEKGRFFIRHRVWTSKTLESERERRRGIQSEAAKLLDDRDQKVKQITDTNDSLASKTWSYAQAAKTMGTYRDLGVYEARFVPLYDDQVLELIKDDCILSSRGQVFQVQSRRQGPVNIGESRVEFLKKRV
;
A
#
# COMPACT_ATOMS: atom_id res chain seq x y z
N MET A 1 67.43 -21.50 -11.07
CA MET A 1 67.94 -20.91 -9.81
C MET A 1 66.74 -20.63 -8.91
N MET A 2 66.41 -21.62 -8.08
CA MET A 2 65.31 -21.58 -7.10
C MET A 2 65.79 -20.84 -5.85
N LEU A 3 64.97 -19.93 -5.33
CA LEU A 3 65.09 -19.44 -3.95
C LEU A 3 63.74 -19.66 -3.26
N LEU A 4 63.70 -20.74 -2.48
CA LEU A 4 62.76 -20.96 -1.39
C LEU A 4 63.15 -20.03 -0.23
N SER A 5 62.19 -19.29 0.31
CA SER A 5 62.31 -18.63 1.62
C SER A 5 61.10 -18.99 2.46
N THR A 6 61.34 -19.90 3.40
CA THR A 6 60.47 -20.25 4.53
C THR A 6 60.97 -19.50 5.76
N SER A 7 60.13 -18.70 6.44
CA SER A 7 60.19 -18.61 7.91
C SER A 7 59.02 -17.84 8.53
N ARG A 8 58.15 -18.60 9.21
CA ARG A 8 57.63 -18.42 10.57
C ARG A 8 57.47 -16.99 11.15
N ARG A 9 56.22 -16.60 11.42
CA ARG A 9 55.81 -15.84 12.62
C ARG A 9 54.46 -16.40 13.10
N ARG A 10 54.48 -17.26 14.12
CA ARG A 10 54.10 -17.00 15.52
C ARG A 10 52.72 -16.35 15.70
N LEU A 11 51.80 -17.21 16.15
CA LEU A 11 50.51 -16.92 16.75
C LEU A 11 50.63 -15.84 17.84
N TYR A 12 49.79 -14.81 17.72
CA TYR A 12 49.24 -14.11 18.86
C TYR A 12 47.72 -14.14 18.72
N ALA A 13 47.09 -14.98 19.56
CA ALA A 13 45.68 -14.93 19.83
C ALA A 13 45.41 -13.71 20.73
N SER A 14 44.76 -12.68 20.20
CA SER A 14 44.15 -11.65 21.02
C SER A 14 42.64 -11.73 20.84
N LEU A 15 41.95 -12.02 21.95
CA LEU A 15 40.51 -11.96 22.09
C LEU A 15 39.98 -10.62 21.54
N LEU A 16 39.38 -10.66 20.36
CA LEU A 16 38.37 -9.68 19.97
C LEU A 16 37.03 -10.35 20.21
N GLY A 17 36.43 -10.02 21.35
CA GLY A 17 35.04 -10.31 21.63
C GLY A 17 34.20 -9.67 20.53
N THR A 18 33.66 -10.51 19.65
CA THR A 18 32.67 -10.14 18.66
C THR A 18 31.41 -9.74 19.42
N ILE A 19 31.26 -8.46 19.72
CA ILE A 19 29.94 -7.90 20.06
C ILE A 19 29.15 -7.94 18.76
N SER A 20 28.45 -9.05 18.54
CA SER A 20 27.41 -9.15 17.52
C SER A 20 26.26 -8.27 17.98
N LEU A 21 26.38 -6.97 17.71
CA LEU A 21 25.26 -6.04 17.71
C LEU A 21 24.36 -6.49 16.55
N SER A 22 23.43 -7.36 16.89
CA SER A 22 22.31 -7.74 16.04
C SER A 22 21.45 -6.50 15.91
N LEU A 23 21.83 -5.63 14.97
CA LEU A 23 21.01 -4.55 14.49
C LEU A 23 19.75 -5.23 13.92
N VAL A 24 18.65 -5.16 14.68
CA VAL A 24 17.32 -5.46 14.18
C VAL A 24 17.02 -4.40 13.13
N LEU A 25 17.54 -4.63 11.92
CA LEU A 25 17.09 -4.00 10.70
C LEU A 25 15.65 -4.42 10.53
N ILE A 26 14.72 -3.59 11.02
CA ILE A 26 13.32 -3.66 10.61
C ILE A 26 13.36 -3.39 9.10
N PRO A 27 13.08 -4.38 8.23
CA PRO A 27 13.09 -4.13 6.81
C PRO A 27 11.78 -3.40 6.50
N VAL A 28 11.75 -2.09 6.67
CA VAL A 28 10.75 -1.25 5.99
C VAL A 28 11.19 -1.12 4.54
N ARG A 29 11.24 -2.25 3.84
CA ARG A 29 11.39 -2.29 2.38
C ARG A 29 10.04 -1.92 1.78
N CYS A 30 9.75 -0.62 1.70
CA CYS A 30 8.74 -0.12 0.78
C CYS A 30 9.36 -0.14 -0.62
N LEU A 31 9.30 -1.30 -1.28
CA LEU A 31 9.53 -1.36 -2.72
C LEU A 31 8.29 -0.78 -3.39
N VAL A 32 8.41 0.44 -3.90
CA VAL A 32 7.48 0.98 -4.87
C VAL A 32 7.65 0.13 -6.11
N VAL A 33 6.74 -0.82 -6.34
CA VAL A 33 6.65 -1.49 -7.63
C VAL A 33 6.14 -0.43 -8.62
N THR A 34 7.07 0.22 -9.31
CA THR A 34 6.82 0.94 -10.55
C THR A 34 6.41 -0.10 -11.59
N VAL A 35 5.10 -0.25 -11.76
CA VAL A 35 4.53 -0.76 -13.02
C VAL A 35 4.87 0.30 -14.09
N PRO A 36 5.35 -0.08 -15.29
CA PRO A 36 5.85 0.85 -16.31
C PRO A 36 4.84 1.95 -16.66
N SER A 37 5.37 3.12 -17.08
CA SER A 37 4.62 4.37 -17.23
C SER A 37 3.39 4.20 -18.14
N LEU A 38 2.29 4.80 -17.70
CA LEU A 38 1.08 4.97 -18.50
C LEU A 38 0.71 6.46 -18.40
N ASP A 39 1.45 7.26 -19.16
CA ASP A 39 1.45 8.73 -19.17
C ASP A 39 0.15 9.39 -19.66
N THR A 40 -1.01 8.73 -19.65
CA THR A 40 -2.25 9.30 -20.20
C THR A 40 -3.52 8.74 -19.55
N MET A 41 -3.86 9.14 -18.32
CA MET A 41 -5.12 8.70 -17.70
C MET A 41 -5.77 9.80 -16.84
N ALA A 42 -6.37 10.78 -17.51
CA ALA A 42 -7.49 11.56 -16.99
C ALA A 42 -8.48 11.84 -18.13
N SER A 43 -9.17 10.81 -18.60
CA SER A 43 -10.31 11.00 -19.50
C SER A 43 -11.56 11.21 -18.64
N ARG A 44 -12.15 12.42 -18.72
CA ARG A 44 -13.51 12.68 -18.24
C ARG A 44 -14.44 11.73 -18.98
N LEU A 45 -14.95 10.71 -18.29
CA LEU A 45 -15.87 9.74 -18.89
C LEU A 45 -17.30 10.29 -18.83
N GLY A 46 -18.14 9.91 -19.80
CA GLY A 46 -19.57 10.24 -19.82
C GLY A 46 -20.37 9.40 -18.82
N GLU A 47 -21.58 9.87 -18.46
CA GLU A 47 -22.45 9.36 -17.38
C GLU A 47 -22.59 7.82 -17.34
N GLU A 48 -22.58 7.15 -18.49
CA GLU A 48 -22.73 5.69 -18.58
C GLU A 48 -21.53 4.87 -18.06
N SER A 49 -20.33 5.45 -18.01
CA SER A 49 -19.10 4.72 -17.66
C SER A 49 -18.65 4.87 -16.20
N ALA A 50 -19.30 5.74 -15.42
CA ALA A 50 -18.95 5.97 -14.00
C ALA A 50 -19.13 4.74 -13.11
N ASN A 51 -19.95 3.78 -13.53
CA ASN A 51 -20.29 2.60 -12.73
C ASN A 51 -19.49 1.35 -13.13
N LEU A 52 -18.56 1.48 -14.09
CA LEU A 52 -17.79 0.37 -14.65
C LEU A 52 -16.32 0.48 -14.21
N LEU A 53 -15.94 -0.34 -13.24
CA LEU A 53 -14.61 -0.34 -12.63
C LEU A 53 -13.81 -1.56 -13.10
N ASN A 54 -12.53 -1.37 -13.42
CA ASN A 54 -11.57 -2.46 -13.60
C ASN A 54 -10.62 -2.48 -12.42
N TYR A 55 -10.67 -3.54 -11.62
CA TYR A 55 -9.73 -3.74 -10.53
C TYR A 55 -8.55 -4.62 -10.95
N ARG A 56 -7.35 -4.16 -10.58
CA ARG A 56 -6.14 -4.96 -10.50
C ARG A 56 -5.80 -5.18 -9.03
N VAL A 57 -5.71 -6.43 -8.61
CA VAL A 57 -5.55 -6.80 -7.20
C VAL A 57 -4.24 -7.55 -7.03
N ALA A 58 -3.43 -7.12 -6.06
CA ALA A 58 -2.16 -7.75 -5.70
C ALA A 58 -2.21 -8.21 -4.24
N VAL A 59 -2.11 -9.52 -4.01
CA VAL A 59 -2.24 -10.17 -2.69
C VAL A 59 -0.97 -10.96 -2.35
N GLY A 60 -0.59 -11.02 -1.08
CA GLY A 60 0.58 -11.78 -0.62
C GLY A 60 1.85 -10.93 -0.50
N ASP A 61 3.01 -11.60 -0.51
CA ASP A 61 4.29 -10.95 -0.24
C ASP A 61 4.72 -9.97 -1.35
N LYS A 62 5.52 -8.96 -0.96
CA LYS A 62 6.06 -7.92 -1.85
C LYS A 62 6.95 -8.48 -2.95
N GLU A 63 7.70 -9.55 -2.68
CA GLU A 63 8.65 -10.08 -3.66
C GLU A 63 7.95 -10.92 -4.73
N SER A 64 6.77 -11.48 -4.44
CA SER A 64 6.07 -12.41 -5.33
C SER A 64 4.53 -12.33 -5.27
N PRO A 65 3.89 -11.16 -5.42
CA PRO A 65 2.46 -10.99 -5.15
C PRO A 65 1.57 -11.78 -6.13
N PHE A 66 0.53 -12.43 -5.62
CA PHE A 66 -0.60 -12.94 -6.40
C PHE A 66 -1.29 -11.76 -7.09
N GLN A 67 -1.21 -11.69 -8.42
CA GLN A 67 -1.84 -10.61 -9.19
C GLN A 67 -3.08 -11.14 -9.90
N MET A 68 -4.23 -10.62 -9.51
CA MET A 68 -5.50 -10.77 -10.20
C MET A 68 -5.72 -9.57 -11.11
N LYS A 69 -5.96 -9.83 -12.39
CA LYS A 69 -6.20 -8.81 -13.42
C LYS A 69 -7.63 -8.86 -13.93
N ASP A 70 -8.03 -7.75 -14.56
CA ASP A 70 -9.26 -7.62 -15.35
C ASP A 70 -10.53 -7.98 -14.58
N MET A 71 -10.57 -7.61 -13.29
CA MET A 71 -11.77 -7.76 -12.48
C MET A 71 -12.72 -6.61 -12.79
N HIS A 72 -13.49 -6.81 -13.86
CA HIS A 72 -14.48 -5.86 -14.37
C HIS A 72 -15.74 -5.91 -13.51
N VAL A 73 -16.07 -4.78 -12.89
CA VAL A 73 -17.13 -4.65 -11.90
C VAL A 73 -18.12 -3.59 -12.36
N GLN A 74 -19.41 -3.92 -12.31
CA GLN A 74 -20.49 -2.96 -12.47
C GLN A 74 -21.15 -2.68 -11.12
N LEU A 75 -21.21 -1.40 -10.76
CA LEU A 75 -22.01 -0.92 -9.62
C LEU A 75 -23.46 -0.75 -10.09
N SER A 76 -24.39 -1.52 -9.50
CA SER A 76 -25.81 -1.36 -9.78
C SER A 76 -26.32 -0.03 -9.20
N ASP A 77 -26.95 0.78 -10.03
CA ASP A 77 -27.74 1.98 -9.70
C ASP A 77 -27.05 3.35 -9.65
N SER A 78 -27.88 4.39 -9.84
CA SER A 78 -27.49 5.78 -9.69
C SER A 78 -27.26 6.08 -8.21
N LEU A 79 -26.01 6.34 -7.82
CA LEU A 79 -25.62 6.73 -6.47
C LEU A 79 -26.54 7.86 -5.95
N SER A 80 -27.17 7.71 -4.78
CA SER A 80 -27.74 8.85 -4.05
C SER A 80 -27.11 8.90 -2.67
N LEU A 81 -26.11 9.75 -2.49
CA LEU A 81 -25.50 9.98 -1.18
C LEU A 81 -26.39 10.90 -0.36
N ASP A 82 -27.16 10.33 0.56
CA ASP A 82 -27.78 11.13 1.61
C ASP A 82 -26.67 11.59 2.57
N ARG A 83 -26.30 12.88 2.50
CA ARG A 83 -25.25 13.49 3.34
C ARG A 83 -25.48 13.33 4.84
N LYS A 84 -26.71 13.01 5.27
CA LYS A 84 -27.04 12.74 6.68
C LYS A 84 -26.79 11.29 7.09
N LYS A 85 -26.55 10.39 6.13
CA LYS A 85 -26.29 8.98 6.37
C LYS A 85 -24.80 8.69 6.17
N HIS A 86 -24.23 7.99 7.16
CA HIS A 86 -22.84 7.53 7.13
C HIS A 86 -22.62 6.27 6.27
N SER A 87 -23.64 5.82 5.54
CA SER A 87 -23.64 4.62 4.72
C SER A 87 -24.65 4.77 3.58
N THR A 88 -24.31 4.26 2.40
CA THR A 88 -25.22 4.16 1.26
C THR A 88 -26.18 2.98 1.33
N GLY A 89 -25.96 2.04 2.26
CA GLY A 89 -26.52 0.69 2.20
C GLY A 89 -25.71 -0.23 1.28
N ILE A 90 -25.99 -1.53 1.37
CA ILE A 90 -25.32 -2.57 0.58
C ILE A 90 -26.06 -2.73 -0.75
N TYR A 91 -25.30 -2.67 -1.84
CA TYR A 91 -25.77 -2.90 -3.22
C TYR A 91 -25.10 -4.14 -3.79
N ASP A 92 -25.71 -4.72 -4.81
CA ASP A 92 -25.12 -5.85 -5.53
C ASP A 92 -23.96 -5.39 -6.42
N CYS A 93 -22.94 -6.24 -6.52
CA CYS A 93 -21.77 -6.03 -7.35
C CYS A 93 -21.64 -7.19 -8.34
N ARG A 94 -21.85 -6.90 -9.63
CA ARG A 94 -21.75 -7.91 -10.69
C ARG A 94 -20.34 -7.94 -11.26
N LEU A 95 -19.77 -9.15 -11.35
CA LEU A 95 -18.59 -9.42 -12.15
C LEU A 95 -18.98 -9.51 -13.63
N LEU A 96 -18.37 -8.65 -14.45
CA LEU A 96 -18.60 -8.61 -15.90
C LEU A 96 -17.71 -9.62 -16.62
N GLU A 97 -16.49 -9.83 -16.11
CA GLU A 97 -15.52 -10.80 -16.62
C GLU A 97 -14.96 -11.62 -15.46
N LYS A 98 -14.57 -12.87 -15.75
CA LYS A 98 -13.92 -13.72 -14.75
C LYS A 98 -12.48 -13.23 -14.58
N PRO A 99 -12.06 -12.88 -13.35
CA PRO A 99 -10.69 -12.45 -13.14
C PRO A 99 -9.71 -13.60 -13.43
N THR A 100 -8.50 -13.25 -13.83
CA THR A 100 -7.44 -14.22 -14.10
C THR A 100 -6.14 -13.87 -13.38
N PHE A 101 -5.28 -14.86 -13.20
CA PHE A 101 -3.90 -14.69 -12.75
C PHE A 101 -2.96 -15.48 -13.66
N ILE A 102 -1.66 -15.16 -13.64
CA ILE A 102 -0.65 -15.85 -14.42
C ILE A 102 0.25 -16.68 -13.48
N ASN A 103 0.41 -17.96 -13.77
CA ASN A 103 1.40 -18.86 -13.15
C ASN A 103 2.33 -19.48 -14.20
N ASP A 104 3.14 -20.45 -13.79
CA ASP A 104 4.00 -21.27 -14.65
C ASP A 104 3.27 -22.00 -15.79
N LYS A 105 1.96 -22.26 -15.64
CA LYS A 105 1.08 -22.88 -16.64
C LYS A 105 0.35 -21.87 -17.52
N GLY A 106 0.66 -20.58 -17.40
CA GLY A 106 0.02 -19.50 -18.16
C GLY A 106 -1.15 -18.86 -17.41
N GLU A 107 -2.13 -18.36 -18.15
CA GLU A 107 -3.30 -17.68 -17.61
C GLU A 107 -4.30 -18.67 -17.00
N GLN A 108 -4.69 -18.42 -15.75
CA GLN A 108 -5.59 -19.26 -14.98
C GLN A 108 -6.80 -18.43 -14.53
N PRO A 109 -8.04 -18.91 -14.76
CA PRO A 109 -9.23 -18.23 -14.29
C PRO A 109 -9.36 -18.36 -12.76
N ILE A 110 -9.95 -17.34 -12.14
CA ILE A 110 -10.29 -17.32 -10.72
C ILE A 110 -11.81 -17.40 -10.61
N ALA A 111 -12.30 -18.41 -9.89
CA ALA A 111 -13.70 -18.45 -9.51
C ALA A 111 -13.94 -17.41 -8.41
N LEU A 112 -14.77 -16.41 -8.69
CA LEU A 112 -15.31 -15.49 -7.69
C LEU A 112 -16.84 -15.48 -7.79
N GLU A 113 -17.49 -15.55 -6.64
CA GLU A 113 -18.94 -15.36 -6.57
C GLU A 113 -19.28 -13.87 -6.46
N SER A 114 -20.48 -13.51 -6.92
CA SER A 114 -20.94 -12.12 -6.97
C SER A 114 -20.87 -11.47 -5.59
N GLY A 115 -20.49 -10.20 -5.63
CA GLY A 115 -20.14 -9.42 -4.46
C GLY A 115 -21.23 -8.47 -4.03
N GLY A 116 -20.94 -7.71 -2.98
CA GLY A 116 -21.68 -6.51 -2.62
C GLY A 116 -20.75 -5.31 -2.62
N TRP A 117 -21.30 -4.10 -2.70
CA TRP A 117 -20.54 -2.89 -2.48
C TRP A 117 -21.30 -1.89 -1.61
N GLU A 118 -20.56 -1.02 -0.95
CA GLU A 118 -21.09 0.03 -0.09
C GLU A 118 -20.11 1.21 -0.03
N ILE A 119 -20.62 2.44 0.03
CA ILE A 119 -19.82 3.60 0.46
C ILE A 119 -20.19 3.92 1.91
N THR A 120 -19.17 3.95 2.77
CA THR A 120 -19.30 4.32 4.19
C THR A 120 -18.50 5.56 4.51
N TRP A 121 -18.99 6.41 5.42
CA TRP A 121 -18.33 7.63 5.84
C TRP A 121 -18.28 7.71 7.37
N GLY A 122 -17.08 7.66 7.94
CA GLY A 122 -16.92 7.80 9.39
C GLY A 122 -17.30 9.20 9.89
N PRO A 123 -17.84 9.34 11.12
CA PRO A 123 -18.04 10.65 11.72
C PRO A 123 -16.73 11.45 11.75
N ASN A 124 -16.77 12.70 11.30
CA ASN A 124 -15.60 13.60 11.21
C ASN A 124 -14.46 13.13 10.29
N SER A 125 -14.66 12.06 9.50
CA SER A 125 -13.66 11.61 8.55
C SER A 125 -13.57 12.56 7.35
N PRO A 126 -12.37 12.94 6.87
CA PRO A 126 -12.24 13.74 5.65
C PRO A 126 -12.54 12.93 4.38
N HIS A 127 -12.68 11.61 4.49
CA HIS A 127 -12.97 10.72 3.38
C HIS A 127 -13.93 9.60 3.76
N GLY A 128 -14.66 9.11 2.78
CA GLY A 128 -15.40 7.87 2.83
C GLY A 128 -14.58 6.68 2.34
N HIS A 129 -15.23 5.53 2.35
CA HIS A 129 -14.68 4.27 1.87
C HIS A 129 -15.66 3.60 0.94
N LEU A 130 -15.25 3.42 -0.31
CA LEU A 130 -15.88 2.45 -1.20
C LEU A 130 -15.33 1.07 -0.81
N VAL A 131 -16.23 0.18 -0.40
CA VAL A 131 -15.91 -1.19 -0.03
C VAL A 131 -16.62 -2.11 -1.01
N CYS A 132 -15.88 -2.97 -1.70
CA CYS A 132 -16.42 -4.05 -2.52
C CYS A 132 -16.05 -5.39 -1.87
N SER A 133 -16.99 -6.31 -1.70
CA SER A 133 -16.74 -7.63 -1.12
C SER A 133 -16.93 -8.72 -2.17
N PHE A 134 -16.08 -9.74 -2.17
CA PHE A 134 -16.21 -10.90 -3.04
C PHE A 134 -15.98 -12.19 -2.23
N VAL A 135 -16.45 -13.32 -2.77
CA VAL A 135 -16.21 -14.64 -2.17
C VAL A 135 -15.41 -15.49 -3.14
N SER A 136 -14.26 -16.00 -2.67
CA SER A 136 -13.53 -17.06 -3.35
C SER A 136 -14.03 -18.42 -2.82
N PRO A 137 -14.69 -19.26 -3.63
CA PRO A 137 -15.22 -20.55 -3.18
C PRO A 137 -14.11 -21.58 -2.93
N GLU A 138 -12.91 -21.33 -3.47
CA GLU A 138 -11.72 -22.15 -3.35
C GLU A 138 -10.49 -21.33 -2.97
N GLN A 139 -9.46 -22.03 -2.50
CA GLN A 139 -8.13 -21.44 -2.28
C GLN A 139 -7.42 -21.37 -3.63
N VAL A 140 -6.86 -20.21 -3.95
CA VAL A 140 -6.13 -20.01 -5.21
C VAL A 140 -4.66 -19.79 -4.89
N LYS A 141 -3.77 -20.55 -5.54
CA LYS A 141 -2.33 -20.48 -5.31
C LYS A 141 -1.59 -20.14 -6.60
N ARG A 142 -0.73 -19.12 -6.55
CA ARG A 142 0.24 -18.80 -7.59
C ARG A 142 1.62 -19.32 -7.18
N ASN A 143 2.11 -20.29 -7.94
CA ASN A 143 3.39 -20.98 -7.70
C ASN A 143 3.47 -21.47 -6.24
N GLU A 144 4.64 -21.36 -5.59
CA GLU A 144 4.85 -21.91 -4.24
C GLU A 144 4.46 -20.95 -3.10
N GLY A 145 4.44 -19.63 -3.33
CA GLY A 145 4.45 -18.65 -2.23
C GLY A 145 3.24 -17.73 -2.08
N ALA A 146 2.42 -17.52 -3.11
CA ALA A 146 1.33 -16.52 -3.05
C ALA A 146 -0.05 -17.19 -3.10
N THR A 147 -0.84 -17.01 -2.04
CA THR A 147 -2.12 -17.67 -1.86
C THR A 147 -3.23 -16.66 -1.58
N LEU A 148 -4.35 -16.80 -2.27
CA LEU A 148 -5.64 -16.23 -1.88
C LEU A 148 -6.43 -17.33 -1.16
N GLU A 149 -6.64 -17.16 0.13
CA GLU A 149 -7.38 -18.15 0.92
C GLU A 149 -8.85 -18.19 0.51
N LYS A 150 -9.48 -19.36 0.65
CA LYS A 150 -10.93 -19.52 0.47
C LYS A 150 -11.70 -18.57 1.40
N GLY A 151 -12.79 -17.98 0.91
CA GLY A 151 -13.72 -17.20 1.71
C GLY A 151 -13.90 -15.76 1.24
N ARG A 152 -14.29 -14.88 2.17
CA ARG A 152 -14.61 -13.47 1.88
C ARG A 152 -13.38 -12.60 1.92
N PHE A 153 -13.23 -11.77 0.89
CA PHE A 153 -12.30 -10.66 0.90
C PHE A 153 -12.99 -9.35 0.50
N PHE A 154 -12.37 -8.24 0.88
CA PHE A 154 -12.88 -6.90 0.74
C PHE A 154 -11.81 -6.04 0.07
N ILE A 155 -12.22 -5.24 -0.90
CA ILE A 155 -11.41 -4.21 -1.53
C ILE A 155 -11.92 -2.87 -1.03
N ARG A 156 -11.02 -2.04 -0.51
CA ARG A 156 -11.34 -0.74 0.08
C ARG A 156 -10.58 0.36 -0.62
N HIS A 157 -11.31 1.32 -1.17
CA HIS A 157 -10.78 2.56 -1.74
C HIS A 157 -11.29 3.76 -0.95
N ARG A 158 -10.53 4.86 -0.95
CA ARG A 158 -10.96 6.11 -0.31
C ARG A 158 -11.78 6.93 -1.29
N VAL A 159 -12.87 7.51 -0.80
CA VAL A 159 -13.74 8.43 -1.53
C VAL A 159 -13.58 9.81 -0.91
N TRP A 160 -13.32 10.81 -1.72
CA TRP A 160 -13.08 12.18 -1.31
C TRP A 160 -14.13 13.10 -1.89
N THR A 161 -14.25 14.29 -1.29
CA THR A 161 -14.82 15.44 -1.99
C THR A 161 -13.69 16.30 -2.54
N SER A 162 -13.91 17.14 -3.55
CA SER A 162 -12.86 18.07 -4.02
C SER A 162 -12.29 18.90 -2.86
N LYS A 163 -13.18 19.38 -1.99
CA LYS A 163 -12.80 20.19 -0.82
C LYS A 163 -11.93 19.41 0.17
N THR A 164 -12.34 18.20 0.54
CA THR A 164 -11.59 17.41 1.52
C THR A 164 -10.30 16.84 0.94
N LEU A 165 -10.28 16.51 -0.36
CA LEU A 165 -9.07 16.07 -1.04
C LEU A 165 -8.01 17.17 -1.06
N GLU A 166 -8.37 18.40 -1.44
CA GLU A 166 -7.38 19.49 -1.49
C GLU A 166 -6.85 19.84 -0.10
N SER A 167 -7.72 19.90 0.90
CA SER A 167 -7.30 20.10 2.29
C SER A 167 -6.32 19.03 2.77
N GLU A 168 -6.55 17.76 2.41
CA GLU A 168 -5.68 16.65 2.81
C GLU A 168 -4.41 16.56 1.96
N ARG A 169 -4.44 17.00 0.70
CA ARG A 169 -3.25 17.18 -0.14
C ARG A 169 -2.32 18.20 0.50
N GLU A 170 -2.85 19.34 0.93
CA GLU A 170 -2.06 20.36 1.60
C GLU A 170 -1.48 19.86 2.93
N ARG A 171 -2.29 19.20 3.76
CA ARG A 171 -1.82 18.54 4.99
C ARG A 171 -0.70 17.54 4.69
N ARG A 172 -0.84 16.72 3.65
CA ARG A 172 0.18 15.75 3.22
C ARG A 172 1.47 16.45 2.79
N ARG A 173 1.41 17.53 2.02
CA ARG A 173 2.60 18.32 1.61
C ARG A 173 3.34 18.85 2.83
N GLY A 174 2.61 19.40 3.81
CA GLY A 174 3.18 19.83 5.08
C GLY A 174 3.89 18.70 5.84
N ILE A 175 3.25 17.54 5.97
CA ILE A 175 3.85 16.35 6.59
C ILE A 175 5.10 15.89 5.84
N GLN A 176 5.09 15.89 4.51
CA GLN A 176 6.25 15.49 3.71
C GLN A 176 7.43 16.44 3.89
N SER A 177 7.17 17.75 3.95
CA SER A 177 8.20 18.75 4.23
C SER A 177 8.83 18.54 5.61
N GLU A 178 8.02 18.35 6.65
CA GLU A 178 8.52 18.17 8.01
C GLU A 178 9.21 16.82 8.19
N ALA A 179 8.67 15.76 7.60
CA ALA A 179 9.29 14.44 7.56
C ALA A 179 10.68 14.48 6.93
N ALA A 180 10.86 15.25 5.85
CA ALA A 180 12.17 15.41 5.20
C ALA A 180 13.19 16.07 6.14
N LYS A 181 12.79 17.11 6.89
CA LYS A 181 13.67 17.77 7.87
C LYS A 181 14.07 16.83 9.01
N LEU A 182 13.13 16.06 9.54
CA LEU A 182 13.44 15.09 10.60
C LEU A 182 14.36 13.96 10.11
N LEU A 183 14.18 13.51 8.87
CA LEU A 183 15.08 12.52 8.29
C LEU A 183 16.50 13.07 8.09
N ASP A 184 16.63 14.31 7.62
CA ASP A 184 17.92 14.98 7.50
C ASP A 184 18.60 15.20 8.87
N ASP A 185 17.86 15.71 9.86
CA ASP A 185 18.34 15.89 11.23
C ASP A 185 18.80 14.56 11.86
N ARG A 186 18.03 13.48 11.66
CA ARG A 186 18.46 12.12 12.05
C ARG A 186 19.77 11.76 11.39
N ASP A 187 19.90 11.97 10.08
CA ASP A 187 21.10 11.58 9.33
C ASP A 187 22.32 12.36 9.76
N GLN A 188 22.18 13.64 10.07
CA GLN A 188 23.24 14.45 10.67
C GLN A 188 23.67 13.90 12.04
N LYS A 189 22.72 13.54 12.92
CA LYS A 189 23.00 12.93 14.23
C LYS A 189 23.65 11.55 14.11
N VAL A 190 23.24 10.74 13.13
CA VAL A 190 23.85 9.42 12.88
C VAL A 190 25.28 9.56 12.36
N LYS A 191 25.57 10.56 11.51
CA LYS A 191 26.95 10.84 11.05
C LYS A 191 27.90 11.13 12.21
N GLN A 192 27.44 11.83 13.25
CA GLN A 192 28.26 12.10 14.46
C GLN A 192 28.65 10.81 15.20
N ILE A 193 27.80 9.77 15.18
CA ILE A 193 28.11 8.48 15.80
C ILE A 193 29.30 7.80 15.08
N THR A 194 29.34 7.93 13.76
CA THR A 194 30.36 7.31 12.91
C THR A 194 31.70 8.04 12.92
N ASP A 195 31.75 9.30 13.38
CA ASP A 195 33.01 10.04 13.45
C ASP A 195 33.95 9.40 14.47
N THR A 196 35.16 9.06 14.02
CA THR A 196 36.14 8.29 14.79
C THR A 196 36.76 9.08 15.94
N ASN A 197 36.66 10.41 15.91
CA ASN A 197 37.31 11.30 16.87
C ASN A 197 36.45 11.62 18.11
N ASP A 198 35.17 11.23 18.12
CA ASP A 198 34.22 11.57 19.17
C ASP A 198 34.27 10.62 20.37
N SER A 199 34.09 11.18 21.58
CA SER A 199 33.99 10.39 22.81
C SER A 199 32.77 9.46 22.81
N LEU A 200 32.85 8.35 23.54
CA LEU A 200 31.73 7.40 23.67
C LEU A 200 30.45 8.09 24.18
N ALA A 201 30.57 9.03 25.11
CA ALA A 201 29.44 9.80 25.63
C ALA A 201 28.77 10.66 24.54
N SER A 202 29.55 11.31 23.67
CA SER A 202 29.05 12.05 22.50
C SER A 202 28.23 11.12 21.58
N LYS A 203 28.79 9.95 21.26
CA LYS A 203 28.13 8.95 20.40
C LYS A 203 26.81 8.44 21.00
N THR A 204 26.80 8.12 22.30
CA THR A 204 25.58 7.70 23.00
C THR A 204 24.51 8.80 22.99
N TRP A 205 24.92 10.05 23.19
CA TRP A 205 24.02 11.19 23.14
C TRP A 205 23.43 11.41 21.74
N SER A 206 24.25 11.42 20.69
CA SER A 206 23.78 11.56 19.30
C SER A 206 22.85 10.43 18.88
N TYR A 207 23.09 9.20 19.35
CA TYR A 207 22.17 8.08 19.17
C TYR A 207 20.81 8.33 19.84
N ALA A 208 20.80 8.77 21.10
CA ALA A 208 19.56 9.07 21.82
C ALA A 208 18.76 10.18 21.12
N GLN A 209 19.45 11.20 20.60
CA GLN A 209 18.81 12.26 19.82
C GLN A 209 18.23 11.75 18.49
N ALA A 210 18.98 10.93 17.75
CA ALA A 210 18.48 10.33 16.50
C ALA A 210 17.24 9.45 16.76
N ALA A 211 17.24 8.68 17.85
CA ALA A 211 16.09 7.88 18.26
C ALA A 211 14.87 8.75 18.60
N LYS A 212 15.07 9.87 19.30
CA LYS A 212 14.00 10.85 19.59
C LYS A 212 13.43 11.48 18.32
N THR A 213 14.29 11.88 17.38
CA THR A 213 13.87 12.41 16.06
C THR A 213 13.03 11.37 15.31
N MET A 214 13.41 10.09 15.34
CA MET A 214 12.62 9.01 14.74
C MET A 214 11.29 8.76 15.45
N GLY A 215 11.19 8.97 16.76
CA GLY A 215 9.91 8.99 17.47
C GLY A 215 8.98 10.06 16.91
N THR A 216 9.48 11.30 16.84
CA THR A 216 8.74 12.44 16.28
C THR A 216 8.30 12.19 14.82
N TYR A 217 9.18 11.59 14.01
CA TYR A 217 8.86 11.22 12.63
C TYR A 217 7.70 10.23 12.55
N ARG A 218 7.61 9.26 13.47
CA ARG A 218 6.51 8.29 13.50
C ARG A 218 5.21 8.97 13.91
N ASP A 219 5.27 9.92 14.84
CA ASP A 219 4.11 10.64 15.35
C ASP A 219 3.51 11.65 14.35
N LEU A 220 4.26 12.05 13.32
CA LEU A 220 3.78 12.94 12.23
C LEU A 220 2.62 12.37 11.40
N GLY A 221 2.32 11.07 11.50
CA GLY A 221 1.27 10.43 10.71
C GLY A 221 1.64 10.22 9.24
N VAL A 222 2.93 10.01 8.96
CA VAL A 222 3.45 9.78 7.59
C VAL A 222 2.79 8.55 6.95
N TYR A 223 2.49 7.53 7.75
CA TYR A 223 1.89 6.28 7.26
C TYR A 223 0.45 6.49 6.77
N GLU A 224 -0.33 7.30 7.47
CA GLU A 224 -1.72 7.60 7.14
C GLU A 224 -1.80 8.53 5.91
N ALA A 225 -0.89 9.51 5.87
CA ALA A 225 -0.80 10.50 4.80
C ALA A 225 -0.41 9.86 3.45
N ARG A 226 0.34 8.77 3.42
CA ARG A 226 0.81 8.11 2.17
C ARG A 226 -0.33 7.68 1.22
N PHE A 227 -1.53 7.51 1.76
CA PHE A 227 -2.72 7.07 1.04
C PHE A 227 -3.59 8.25 0.54
N VAL A 228 -3.20 9.52 0.77
CA VAL A 228 -3.88 10.70 0.21
C VAL A 228 -3.35 10.98 -1.19
N PRO A 229 -4.13 10.89 -2.27
CA PRO A 229 -3.66 11.16 -3.63
C PRO A 229 -3.05 12.56 -3.76
N LEU A 230 -1.81 12.69 -4.24
CA LEU A 230 -1.16 14.00 -4.46
C LEU A 230 -1.42 14.58 -5.84
N TYR A 231 -1.63 13.70 -6.81
CA TYR A 231 -1.71 14.03 -8.22
C TYR A 231 -3.04 13.54 -8.79
N ASP A 232 -3.43 14.08 -9.94
CA ASP A 232 -4.74 13.81 -10.53
C ASP A 232 -4.81 12.45 -11.24
N ASP A 233 -3.68 11.90 -11.68
CA ASP A 233 -3.56 10.52 -12.19
C ASP A 233 -3.76 9.45 -11.08
N GLN A 234 -3.81 9.87 -9.83
CA GLN A 234 -4.04 9.00 -8.67
C GLN A 234 -5.51 8.95 -8.23
N VAL A 235 -6.39 9.63 -8.95
CA VAL A 235 -7.82 9.69 -8.64
C VAL A 235 -8.69 9.43 -9.85
N LEU A 236 -9.92 9.02 -9.57
CA LEU A 236 -10.98 8.83 -10.54
C LEU A 236 -12.17 9.70 -10.12
N GLU A 237 -12.54 10.68 -10.93
CA GLU A 237 -13.74 11.49 -10.69
C GLU A 237 -14.98 10.62 -10.95
N LEU A 238 -15.77 10.36 -9.91
CA LEU A 238 -17.09 9.77 -10.05
C LEU A 238 -18.02 10.91 -10.52
N ILE A 239 -18.76 10.66 -11.60
CA ILE A 239 -19.53 11.69 -12.34
C ILE A 239 -20.62 12.37 -11.48
N LYS A 240 -20.90 11.84 -10.29
CA LYS A 240 -21.98 12.31 -9.41
C LYS A 240 -21.44 12.82 -8.06
N ASP A 241 -21.95 13.97 -7.64
CA ASP A 241 -21.86 14.51 -6.27
C ASP A 241 -20.45 14.86 -5.74
N ASP A 242 -19.55 15.36 -6.59
CA ASP A 242 -18.18 15.76 -6.18
C ASP A 242 -17.39 14.60 -5.56
N CYS A 243 -17.70 13.35 -5.93
CA CYS A 243 -17.06 12.18 -5.35
C CYS A 243 -15.81 11.80 -6.15
N ILE A 244 -14.66 11.76 -5.48
CA ILE A 244 -13.37 11.46 -6.09
C ILE A 244 -12.83 10.17 -5.47
N LEU A 245 -12.68 9.11 -6.26
CA LEU A 245 -12.18 7.82 -5.80
C LEU A 245 -10.66 7.77 -5.92
N SER A 246 -9.97 7.31 -4.88
CA SER A 246 -8.53 7.01 -4.98
C SER A 246 -8.29 5.78 -5.85
N SER A 247 -7.38 5.89 -6.81
CA SER A 247 -7.02 4.76 -7.67
C SER A 247 -6.36 3.62 -6.91
N ARG A 248 -5.68 3.92 -5.78
CA ARG A 248 -5.08 2.91 -4.89
C ARG A 248 -6.01 2.57 -3.72
N GLY A 249 -6.10 1.28 -3.43
CA GLY A 249 -6.88 0.73 -2.33
C GLY A 249 -6.14 -0.39 -1.61
N GLN A 250 -6.83 -1.01 -0.66
CA GLN A 250 -6.32 -2.09 0.18
C GLN A 250 -7.25 -3.29 0.08
N VAL A 251 -6.66 -4.48 0.17
CA VAL A 251 -7.38 -5.75 0.13
C VAL A 251 -7.32 -6.40 1.50
N PHE A 252 -8.47 -6.79 2.02
CA PHE A 252 -8.60 -7.40 3.33
C PHE A 252 -9.27 -8.76 3.21
N GLN A 253 -8.88 -9.70 4.05
CA GLN A 253 -9.52 -10.99 4.17
C GLN A 253 -10.01 -11.23 5.59
N VAL A 254 -11.20 -11.82 5.71
CA VAL A 254 -11.74 -12.25 7.00
C VAL A 254 -11.50 -13.74 7.15
N GLN A 255 -10.47 -14.10 7.92
CA GLN A 255 -10.13 -15.50 8.20
C GLN A 255 -11.09 -16.12 9.23
N SER A 256 -11.50 -15.34 10.24
CA SER A 256 -12.49 -15.75 11.23
C SER A 256 -13.21 -14.55 11.82
N ARG A 257 -14.41 -14.76 12.38
CA ARG A 257 -15.16 -13.69 13.09
C ARG A 257 -14.40 -13.12 14.29
N ARG A 258 -13.40 -13.82 14.84
CA ARG A 258 -12.66 -13.44 16.05
C ARG A 258 -11.39 -12.64 15.77
N GLN A 259 -10.74 -12.85 14.63
CA GLN A 259 -9.43 -12.25 14.32
C GLN A 259 -9.53 -10.91 13.58
N GLY A 260 -10.74 -10.49 13.20
CA GLY A 260 -10.94 -9.27 12.42
C GLY A 260 -10.41 -9.40 10.98
N PRO A 261 -10.56 -8.34 10.17
CA PRO A 261 -10.03 -8.30 8.81
C PRO A 261 -8.50 -8.15 8.82
N VAL A 262 -7.80 -9.00 8.08
CA VAL A 262 -6.34 -8.93 7.88
C VAL A 262 -6.07 -8.27 6.53
N ASN A 263 -5.18 -7.28 6.49
CA ASN A 263 -4.72 -6.72 5.20
C ASN A 263 -3.84 -7.77 4.51
N ILE A 264 -4.27 -8.20 3.33
CA ILE A 264 -3.60 -9.21 2.52
C ILE A 264 -2.98 -8.64 1.25
N GLY A 265 -3.17 -7.35 0.96
CA GLY A 265 -2.72 -6.78 -0.30
C GLY A 265 -3.14 -5.35 -0.61
N GLU A 266 -2.82 -4.94 -1.83
CA GLU A 266 -3.19 -3.65 -2.42
C GLU A 266 -4.07 -3.86 -3.66
N SER A 267 -4.96 -2.91 -3.91
CA SER A 267 -5.74 -2.84 -5.15
C SER A 267 -5.42 -1.57 -5.92
N ARG A 268 -5.54 -1.65 -7.23
CA ARG A 268 -5.64 -0.50 -8.12
C ARG A 268 -6.93 -0.57 -8.90
N VAL A 269 -7.56 0.57 -9.12
CA VAL A 269 -8.77 0.70 -9.91
C VAL A 269 -8.54 1.69 -11.03
N GLU A 270 -9.01 1.32 -12.21
CA GLU A 270 -9.06 2.14 -13.43
C GLU A 270 -10.50 2.07 -13.96
N PHE A 271 -10.96 3.08 -14.69
CA PHE A 271 -12.23 2.97 -15.39
C PHE A 271 -12.11 2.03 -16.58
N LEU A 272 -13.20 1.30 -16.86
CA LEU A 272 -13.29 0.52 -18.10
C LEU A 272 -13.42 1.47 -19.30
N LYS A 273 -12.44 1.42 -20.20
CA LYS A 273 -12.58 2.07 -21.51
C LYS A 273 -13.72 1.37 -22.25
N LYS A 274 -14.75 2.13 -22.67
CA LYS A 274 -15.81 1.62 -23.54
C LYS A 274 -15.11 0.99 -24.76
N ARG A 275 -15.27 -0.33 -24.97
CA ARG A 275 -14.81 -0.96 -26.21
C ARG A 275 -15.63 -0.33 -27.34
N VAL A 276 -14.96 0.46 -28.18
CA VAL A 276 -15.53 1.00 -29.43
C VAL A 276 -15.65 -0.14 -30.42
#